data_AF-T0LL96-F1
#
_entry.id   AF-T0LL96-F1
#
_cell.length_a   1.000
_cell.length_b   1.000
_cell.length_c   1.000
_cell.angle_alpha   90.00
_cell.angle_beta   90.00
_cell.angle_gamma   90.00
#
_symmetry.space_group_name_H-M   'P 1'
#
loop_
_entity.id
_entity.type
_entity.pdbx_description
1 polymer ?
#
loop_
_entity_poly.entity_id
_entity_poly.type
_entity_poly.pdbx_seq_one_letter_code
_entity_poly.pdbx_strand_id
1 'polypeptide(L)'
;MSSDSCSLSENCECPLCPLSTDFNQVWYSEDEICKNPEFEAITRSMKKLKRKAAQGYFTLEMLNRDFIVRNGTEGIDPDLPDSVRDPWKEYQRREKTWLRKHLEITKERREAMRALGLKSIQSIQKPISHPSISEVVGSKGVITRLDSSSLLESGQNGGFEK
;
A
#
# COMPACT_ATOMS: atom_id res chain seq x y z
N MET A 1 -29.83 23.52 2.62
CA MET A 1 -30.25 22.75 3.81
C MET A 1 -29.81 21.32 3.60
N SER A 2 -28.73 20.91 4.26
CA SER A 2 -28.41 19.52 4.59
C SER A 2 -27.51 19.59 5.82
N SER A 3 -28.14 19.56 6.99
CA SER A 3 -27.47 19.33 8.26
C SER A 3 -27.39 17.83 8.44
N ASP A 4 -26.44 17.18 7.77
CA ASP A 4 -26.16 15.77 8.02
C ASP A 4 -25.33 15.69 9.31
N SER A 5 -26.06 15.30 10.35
CA SER A 5 -25.82 15.57 11.76
C SER A 5 -24.54 14.95 12.31
N CYS A 6 -23.47 15.75 12.46
CA CYS A 6 -22.47 15.48 13.48
C CYS A 6 -23.05 15.95 14.81
N SER A 7 -23.29 15.09 15.79
CA SER A 7 -23.70 15.54 17.14
C SER A 7 -22.63 16.39 17.85
N LEU A 8 -21.42 16.46 17.28
CA LEU A 8 -20.30 17.30 17.69
C LEU A 8 -20.12 18.56 16.80
N SER A 9 -20.98 18.78 15.78
CA SER A 9 -20.78 19.83 14.76
C SER A 9 -20.72 21.24 15.31
N GLU A 10 -21.39 21.51 16.43
CA GLU A 10 -21.40 22.87 16.99
C GLU A 10 -20.02 23.28 17.54
N ASN A 11 -19.08 22.34 17.73
CA ASN A 11 -17.79 22.61 18.37
C ASN A 11 -16.62 21.78 17.79
N CYS A 12 -16.76 21.25 16.57
CA CYS A 12 -15.72 20.44 15.94
C CYS A 12 -14.72 21.32 15.18
N GLU A 13 -13.61 21.68 15.83
CA GLU A 13 -12.52 22.49 15.24
C GLU A 13 -11.54 21.65 14.40
N CYS A 14 -11.89 20.41 14.06
CA CYS A 14 -11.06 19.54 13.25
C CYS A 14 -11.01 20.04 11.80
N PRO A 15 -9.84 20.46 11.28
CA PRO A 15 -9.71 21.06 9.96
C PRO A 15 -9.93 20.05 8.83
N LEU A 16 -10.00 18.75 9.14
CA LEU A 16 -10.30 17.70 8.18
C LEU A 16 -11.46 16.87 8.73
N CYS A 17 -12.61 17.52 8.82
CA CYS A 17 -13.86 16.88 9.21
C CYS A 17 -14.39 16.10 8.00
N PRO A 18 -14.58 14.78 8.09
CA PRO A 18 -15.07 14.00 6.95
C PRO A 18 -16.54 14.27 6.58
N LEU A 19 -17.26 15.07 7.39
CA LEU A 19 -18.58 15.63 7.05
C LEU A 19 -18.49 17.02 6.40
N SER A 20 -17.30 17.62 6.32
CA SER A 20 -17.13 18.86 5.57
C SER A 20 -17.18 18.56 4.08
N THR A 21 -17.89 19.40 3.35
CA THR A 21 -17.95 19.35 1.88
C THR A 21 -16.62 19.74 1.21
N ASP A 22 -15.66 20.25 1.99
CA ASP A 22 -14.38 20.77 1.50
C ASP A 22 -13.30 19.68 1.43
N PHE A 23 -13.23 18.99 0.29
CA PHE A 23 -12.25 17.93 0.05
C PHE A 23 -10.79 18.42 -0.09
N ASN A 24 -10.57 19.73 -0.17
CA ASN A 24 -9.24 20.34 -0.31
C ASN A 24 -8.57 20.66 1.03
N GLN A 25 -9.16 20.23 2.13
CA GLN A 25 -8.59 20.43 3.45
C GLN A 25 -7.40 19.51 3.70
N VAL A 26 -6.40 20.06 4.38
CA VAL A 26 -5.19 19.35 4.82
C VAL A 26 -5.18 19.28 6.34
N TRP A 27 -4.50 18.28 6.88
CA TRP A 27 -4.37 18.06 8.32
C TRP A 27 -2.92 17.92 8.72
N TYR A 28 -2.52 18.58 9.80
CA TYR A 28 -1.22 18.48 10.44
C TYR A 28 -1.32 17.71 11.74
N SER A 29 -0.21 17.12 12.21
CA SER A 29 -0.24 16.31 13.44
C SER A 29 -0.56 17.10 14.71
N GLU A 30 -0.36 18.41 14.67
CA GLU A 30 -0.67 19.34 15.75
C GLU A 30 -2.17 19.64 15.84
N ASP A 31 -2.87 19.58 14.69
CA ASP A 31 -4.28 19.90 14.57
C ASP A 31 -5.18 18.99 15.41
N GLU A 32 -6.40 19.48 15.66
CA GLU A 32 -7.43 18.72 16.34
C GLU A 32 -7.87 17.49 15.51
N ILE A 33 -8.38 16.48 16.22
CA ILE A 33 -8.89 15.24 15.62
C ILE A 33 -10.39 15.17 15.92
N CYS A 34 -11.19 14.98 14.88
CA CYS A 34 -12.63 14.77 15.01
C CYS A 34 -12.92 13.59 15.96
N LYS A 35 -13.90 13.76 16.86
CA LYS A 35 -14.29 12.75 17.85
C LYS A 35 -15.47 11.88 17.38
N ASN A 36 -16.00 12.11 16.18
CA ASN A 36 -17.13 11.36 15.66
C ASN A 36 -16.74 9.87 15.47
N PRO A 37 -17.46 8.92 16.11
CA PRO A 37 -17.18 7.49 16.00
C PRO A 37 -17.40 6.92 14.58
N GLU A 38 -18.24 7.53 13.74
CA GLU A 38 -18.50 7.06 12.38
C GLU A 38 -17.24 7.07 11.51
N PHE A 39 -16.27 7.93 11.85
CA PHE A 39 -15.02 8.10 11.11
C PHE A 39 -13.83 7.47 11.85
N GLU A 40 -14.06 6.34 12.50
CA GLU A 40 -13.04 5.63 13.28
C GLU A 40 -11.79 5.31 12.45
N ALA A 41 -11.90 5.02 11.15
CA ALA A 41 -10.76 4.73 10.29
C ALA A 41 -9.79 5.91 10.18
N ILE A 42 -10.29 7.08 9.77
CA ILE A 42 -9.51 8.32 9.63
C ILE A 42 -8.95 8.74 10.99
N THR A 43 -9.80 8.77 12.02
CA THR A 43 -9.39 9.22 13.36
C THR A 43 -8.35 8.30 14.00
N ARG A 44 -8.37 6.98 13.73
CA ARG A 44 -7.31 6.06 14.15
C ARG A 44 -5.98 6.38 13.47
N SER A 45 -5.98 6.67 12.18
CA SER A 45 -4.77 7.05 11.43
C SER A 45 -4.19 8.37 11.97
N MET A 46 -5.03 9.40 12.13
CA MET A 46 -4.65 10.67 12.76
C MET A 46 -4.07 10.48 14.16
N LYS A 47 -4.74 9.71 15.03
CA LYS A 47 -4.24 9.42 16.40
C LYS A 47 -2.89 8.70 16.41
N LYS A 48 -2.64 7.81 15.44
CA LYS A 48 -1.33 7.15 15.30
C LYS A 48 -0.24 8.13 14.89
N LEU A 49 -0.52 9.02 13.94
CA LEU A 49 0.42 10.04 13.45
C LEU A 49 0.70 11.11 14.51
N LYS A 50 -0.34 11.59 15.21
CA LYS A 50 -0.22 12.56 16.32
C LYS A 50 0.67 12.04 17.44
N ARG A 51 0.51 10.78 17.85
CA ARG A 51 1.40 10.12 18.84
C ARG A 51 2.85 10.01 18.38
N LYS A 52 3.11 10.07 17.08
CA LYS A 52 4.45 10.01 16.50
C LYS A 52 5.01 11.39 16.15
N ALA A 53 4.26 12.47 16.42
CA ALA A 53 4.63 13.84 16.05
C ALA A 53 5.07 13.94 14.58
N ALA A 54 4.33 13.28 13.69
CA ALA A 54 4.63 13.25 12.26
C ALA A 54 4.60 14.66 11.67
N GLN A 55 5.65 15.04 10.94
CA GLN A 55 5.78 16.35 10.32
C GLN A 55 5.12 16.38 8.94
N GLY A 56 4.80 17.57 8.44
CA GLY A 56 4.12 17.77 7.16
C GLY A 56 2.60 17.59 7.22
N TYR A 57 1.95 17.81 6.09
CA TYR A 57 0.49 17.74 5.98
C TYR A 57 0.02 16.40 5.41
N PHE A 58 -1.21 16.05 5.73
CA PHE A 58 -1.89 14.85 5.25
C PHE A 58 -3.22 15.23 4.61
N THR A 59 -3.56 14.59 3.50
CA THR A 59 -4.84 14.75 2.82
C THR A 59 -5.86 13.72 3.31
N LEU A 60 -7.13 13.93 2.98
CA LEU A 60 -8.19 12.97 3.27
C LEU A 60 -7.91 11.62 2.60
N GLU A 61 -7.45 11.60 1.36
CA GLU A 61 -7.13 10.36 0.62
C GLU A 61 -6.01 9.57 1.30
N MET A 62 -5.01 10.27 1.86
CA MET A 62 -3.93 9.65 2.63
C MET A 62 -4.44 8.97 3.91
N LEU A 63 -5.40 9.59 4.61
CA LEU A 63 -5.87 9.19 5.94
C LEU A 63 -7.09 8.26 5.91
N ASN A 64 -7.93 8.32 4.87
CA ASN A 64 -9.15 7.53 4.70
C ASN A 64 -8.88 6.08 4.25
N ARG A 65 -7.83 5.49 4.82
CA ARG A 65 -7.38 4.14 4.53
C ARG A 65 -6.53 3.62 5.68
N ASP A 66 -6.39 2.31 5.72
CA ASP A 66 -5.70 1.62 6.79
C ASP A 66 -4.24 1.31 6.40
N PHE A 67 -3.25 1.98 6.99
CA PHE A 67 -1.83 1.77 6.68
C PHE A 67 -0.94 1.59 7.92
N ILE A 68 0.32 1.17 7.71
CA ILE A 68 1.30 1.01 8.79
C ILE A 68 1.98 2.35 9.06
N VAL A 69 1.77 2.89 10.25
CA VAL A 69 2.54 4.04 10.75
C VAL A 69 3.81 3.52 11.42
N ARG A 70 4.97 3.81 10.82
CA ARG A 70 6.32 3.50 11.33
C ARG A 70 7.00 4.76 11.87
N ASN A 71 8.10 4.60 12.61
CA ASN A 71 8.98 5.73 12.90
C ASN A 71 9.50 6.31 11.57
N GLY A 72 9.45 7.62 11.41
CA GLY A 72 9.74 8.30 10.14
C GLY A 72 8.60 8.30 9.12
N THR A 73 7.37 7.98 9.53
CA THR A 73 6.19 8.26 8.68
C THR A 73 5.85 9.74 8.79
N GLU A 74 6.17 10.48 7.75
CA GLU A 74 5.93 11.92 7.61
C GLU A 74 4.90 12.17 6.52
N GLY A 75 4.23 13.31 6.58
CA GLY A 75 3.29 13.80 5.58
C GLY A 75 4.02 14.39 4.38
N ILE A 76 3.28 15.15 3.58
CA ILE A 76 3.83 15.91 2.48
C ILE A 76 4.36 17.24 3.03
N ASP A 77 5.54 17.63 2.58
CA ASP A 77 6.10 18.95 2.89
C ASP A 77 5.29 20.05 2.18
N PRO A 78 4.73 21.04 2.90
CA PRO A 78 4.03 22.18 2.31
C PRO A 78 4.96 23.05 1.47
N ASP A 79 6.27 23.07 1.75
CA ASP A 79 7.20 23.92 1.05
C ASP A 79 7.57 23.30 -0.31
N LEU A 80 7.24 24.06 -1.36
CA LEU A 80 7.65 23.77 -2.72
C LEU A 80 8.86 24.62 -3.08
N PRO A 81 9.86 24.07 -3.78
CA PRO A 81 10.97 24.89 -4.26
C PRO A 81 10.48 25.85 -5.34
N ASP A 82 11.00 27.08 -5.35
CA ASP A 82 10.63 28.15 -6.28
C ASP A 82 10.77 27.75 -7.76
N SER A 83 11.59 26.75 -8.07
CA SER A 83 11.76 26.18 -9.41
C SER A 83 10.53 25.44 -9.96
N VAL A 84 9.52 25.14 -9.12
CA VAL A 84 8.34 24.39 -9.53
C VAL A 84 7.41 25.28 -10.37
N ARG A 85 7.37 25.00 -11.67
CA ARG A 85 6.50 25.71 -12.62
C ARG A 85 4.99 25.49 -12.36
N ASP A 86 4.61 24.32 -11.88
CA ASP A 86 3.22 23.94 -11.62
C ASP A 86 3.09 23.32 -10.21
N PRO A 87 2.78 24.15 -9.20
CA PRO A 87 2.66 23.72 -7.81
C PRO A 87 1.63 22.60 -7.61
N TRP A 88 0.48 22.71 -8.25
CA TRP A 88 -0.62 21.76 -8.09
C TRP A 88 -0.21 20.36 -8.56
N LYS A 89 0.42 20.27 -9.73
CA LYS A 89 0.91 18.99 -10.27
C LYS A 89 1.99 18.37 -9.38
N GLU A 90 2.83 19.20 -8.76
CA GLU A 90 3.85 18.70 -7.84
C GLU A 90 3.24 18.17 -6.54
N TYR A 91 2.24 18.84 -5.96
CA TYR A 91 1.51 18.32 -4.79
C TYR A 91 0.86 16.96 -5.09
N GLN A 92 0.15 16.84 -6.23
CA GLN A 92 -0.44 15.56 -6.65
C GLN A 92 0.63 14.47 -6.86
N ARG A 93 1.82 14.83 -7.35
CA ARG A 93 2.92 13.89 -7.51
C ARG A 93 3.47 13.42 -6.16
N ARG A 94 3.64 14.33 -5.20
CA ARG A 94 4.07 14.04 -3.83
C ARG A 94 3.06 13.14 -3.13
N GLU A 95 1.78 13.44 -3.24
CA GLU A 95 0.68 12.62 -2.71
C GLU A 95 0.69 11.21 -3.29
N LYS A 96 0.69 11.07 -4.62
CA LYS A 96 0.77 9.74 -5.27
C LYS A 96 2.02 8.96 -4.85
N THR A 97 3.15 9.64 -4.67
CA THR A 97 4.38 9.01 -4.19
C THR A 97 4.22 8.52 -2.75
N TRP A 98 3.59 9.32 -1.90
CA TRP A 98 3.28 8.93 -0.53
C TRP A 98 2.34 7.73 -0.48
N LEU A 99 1.26 7.75 -1.27
CA LEU A 99 0.29 6.65 -1.34
C LEU A 99 0.93 5.31 -1.72
N ARG A 100 1.92 5.34 -2.63
CA ARG A 100 2.70 4.16 -3.05
C ARG A 100 3.67 3.65 -1.97
N LYS A 101 4.27 4.54 -1.19
CA LYS A 101 5.16 4.16 -0.07
C LYS A 101 4.38 3.57 1.10
N HIS A 102 3.19 4.11 1.37
CA HIS A 102 2.32 3.71 2.47
C HIS A 102 1.11 2.96 1.93
N LEU A 103 1.32 1.69 1.57
CA LEU A 103 0.26 0.85 1.04
C LEU A 103 -0.84 0.59 2.07
N GLU A 104 -2.06 0.58 1.57
CA GLU A 104 -3.21 0.13 2.34
C GLU A 104 -3.06 -1.35 2.72
N ILE A 105 -3.51 -1.67 3.93
CA ILE A 105 -3.49 -3.00 4.50
C ILE A 105 -4.94 -3.47 4.56
N THR A 106 -5.21 -4.57 3.86
CA THR A 106 -6.50 -5.24 3.97
C THR A 106 -6.71 -5.78 5.39
N LYS A 107 -7.98 -5.92 5.80
CA LYS A 107 -8.34 -6.53 7.08
C LYS A 107 -7.71 -7.91 7.26
N GLU A 108 -7.74 -8.74 6.21
CA GLU A 108 -7.12 -10.06 6.18
C GLU A 108 -5.60 -9.99 6.43
N ARG A 109 -4.87 -9.13 5.71
CA ARG A 109 -3.42 -8.96 5.92
C ARG A 109 -3.11 -8.49 7.34
N ARG A 110 -3.95 -7.62 7.90
CA ARG A 110 -3.82 -7.15 9.28
C ARG A 110 -4.02 -8.28 10.29
N GLU A 111 -5.02 -9.14 10.08
CA GLU A 111 -5.28 -10.32 10.92
C GLU A 111 -4.14 -11.33 10.82
N ALA A 112 -3.64 -11.62 9.62
CA ALA A 112 -2.47 -12.46 9.42
C ALA A 112 -1.24 -11.93 10.19
N MET A 113 -0.96 -10.62 10.13
CA MET A 113 0.14 -10.02 10.91
C MET A 113 -0.06 -10.16 12.43
N ARG A 114 -1.29 -10.06 12.93
CA ARG A 114 -1.60 -10.29 14.36
C ARG A 114 -1.41 -11.75 14.75
N ALA A 115 -1.92 -12.68 13.94
CA ALA A 115 -1.85 -14.12 14.20
C ALA A 115 -0.41 -14.63 14.23
N LEU A 116 0.46 -14.08 13.38
CA LEU A 116 1.88 -14.42 13.36
C LEU A 116 2.68 -13.79 14.52
N GLY A 117 2.06 -12.98 15.39
CA GLY A 117 2.75 -12.31 16.50
C GLY A 117 3.81 -11.30 16.04
N LEU A 118 3.81 -10.96 14.76
CA LEU A 118 4.82 -10.11 14.13
C LEU A 118 4.54 -8.65 14.49
N LYS A 119 5.15 -8.19 15.58
CA LYS A 119 5.29 -6.77 15.89
C LYS A 119 6.27 -6.15 14.88
N SER A 120 5.77 -5.83 13.68
CA SER A 120 6.49 -5.13 12.61
C SER A 120 7.70 -5.88 12.01
N ILE A 121 7.48 -6.75 11.03
CA ILE A 121 8.56 -7.17 10.12
C ILE A 121 8.93 -5.98 9.22
N GLN A 122 10.15 -5.50 9.37
CA GLN A 122 10.74 -4.40 8.60
C GLN A 122 10.94 -4.72 7.10
N SER A 123 10.63 -5.92 6.60
CA SER A 123 11.11 -6.40 5.30
C SER A 123 10.10 -6.93 4.28
N ILE A 124 8.77 -6.80 4.46
CA ILE A 124 7.80 -7.18 3.40
C ILE A 124 7.48 -5.97 2.51
N GLN A 125 8.49 -5.48 1.81
CA GLN A 125 8.36 -4.46 0.77
C GLN A 125 9.04 -4.92 -0.53
N LYS A 126 9.06 -6.24 -0.77
CA LYS A 126 9.19 -6.78 -2.11
C LYS A 126 7.80 -7.24 -2.56
N PRO A 127 7.33 -6.84 -3.76
CA PRO A 127 6.23 -7.57 -4.37
C PRO A 127 6.65 -9.03 -4.45
N ILE A 128 5.78 -9.93 -4.01
CA ILE A 128 5.91 -11.34 -4.36
C ILE A 128 5.72 -11.37 -5.87
N SER A 129 6.81 -11.34 -6.62
CA SER A 129 6.79 -11.82 -7.99
C SER A 129 6.37 -13.28 -7.89
N HIS A 130 5.12 -13.58 -8.26
CA HIS A 130 4.75 -14.96 -8.54
C HIS A 130 5.79 -15.50 -9.53
N PRO A 131 6.47 -16.62 -9.26
CA PRO A 131 7.17 -17.31 -10.33
C PRO A 131 6.13 -17.65 -11.39
N SER A 132 6.37 -17.18 -12.61
CA SER A 132 5.60 -17.60 -13.78
C SER A 132 5.51 -19.12 -13.76
N ILE A 133 4.28 -19.64 -13.75
CA ILE A 133 4.02 -21.07 -13.88
C ILE A 133 4.36 -21.45 -15.32
N SER A 134 5.64 -21.73 -15.59
CA SER A 134 6.08 -22.29 -16.86
C SER A 134 7.18 -23.34 -16.75
N GLU A 135 7.62 -23.73 -15.56
CA GLU A 135 8.64 -24.80 -15.41
C GLU A 135 8.30 -25.75 -14.26
N VAL A 136 7.26 -26.58 -14.45
CA VAL A 136 7.12 -27.85 -13.71
C VAL A 136 6.70 -28.96 -14.68
N VAL A 137 7.68 -29.50 -15.42
CA VAL A 137 7.69 -30.87 -15.93
C VAL A 137 9.17 -31.27 -15.94
N GLY A 138 9.66 -32.30 -15.26
CA GLY A 138 9.07 -33.21 -14.31
C GLY A 138 10.22 -33.95 -13.60
N SER A 139 10.05 -34.22 -12.31
CA SER A 139 10.93 -35.08 -11.54
C SER A 139 10.62 -36.54 -11.87
N LYS A 140 11.57 -37.31 -12.41
CA LYS A 140 11.73 -38.75 -12.13
C LYS A 140 13.16 -39.22 -12.42
N GLY A 141 13.76 -39.94 -11.47
CA GLY A 141 14.64 -41.07 -11.80
C GLY A 141 16.06 -41.03 -11.23
N VAL A 142 16.30 -41.93 -10.27
CA VAL A 142 17.57 -42.26 -9.60
C VAL A 142 18.42 -43.21 -10.47
N ILE A 143 19.74 -42.96 -10.50
CA ILE A 143 20.94 -43.82 -10.61
C ILE A 143 20.80 -45.24 -11.23
N THR A 144 21.56 -45.53 -12.30
CA THR A 144 22.73 -46.47 -12.37
C THR A 144 23.11 -46.79 -13.82
N ARG A 145 24.43 -46.89 -14.05
CA ARG A 145 25.04 -47.42 -15.27
C ARG A 145 24.77 -48.91 -15.39
N LEU A 146 24.35 -49.37 -16.57
CA LEU A 146 24.56 -50.72 -17.06
C LEU A 146 24.71 -50.69 -18.58
N ASP A 147 25.68 -51.47 -19.02
CA ASP A 147 26.29 -51.57 -20.34
C ASP A 147 25.48 -52.45 -21.29
N SER A 148 25.84 -52.37 -22.57
CA SER A 148 25.67 -53.39 -23.61
C SER A 148 24.30 -53.59 -24.30
N SER A 149 24.34 -53.21 -25.58
CA SER A 149 24.03 -54.05 -26.74
C SER A 149 22.60 -54.29 -27.20
N SER A 150 22.46 -54.13 -28.52
CA SER A 150 21.51 -54.75 -29.46
C SER A 150 20.08 -54.16 -29.52
N LEU A 151 19.75 -53.51 -30.63
CA LEU A 151 19.01 -54.08 -31.78
C LEU A 151 18.60 -52.90 -32.69
N LEU A 152 19.17 -52.85 -33.90
CA LEU A 152 18.48 -53.08 -35.18
C LEU A 152 17.37 -52.07 -35.49
N GLU A 153 17.66 -51.24 -36.50
CA GLU A 153 16.88 -51.13 -37.75
C GLU A 153 15.61 -50.28 -37.62
N SER A 154 15.11 -49.51 -38.57
CA SER A 154 15.45 -49.05 -39.93
C SER A 154 14.23 -48.17 -40.29
N GLY A 155 14.37 -47.16 -41.16
CA GLY A 155 13.23 -46.49 -41.80
C GLY A 155 13.20 -44.98 -41.58
N GLN A 156 13.83 -44.20 -42.46
CA GLN A 156 13.27 -43.63 -43.71
C GLN A 156 12.31 -42.45 -43.46
N ASN A 157 12.79 -41.24 -43.78
CA ASN A 157 12.37 -40.41 -44.94
C ASN A 157 11.05 -39.65 -44.69
N GLY A 158 10.92 -38.35 -44.92
CA GLY A 158 11.80 -37.35 -45.51
C GLY A 158 10.96 -36.14 -45.96
N GLY A 159 11.61 -34.99 -46.12
CA GLY A 159 11.18 -33.84 -46.94
C GLY A 159 9.88 -33.12 -46.56
N PHE A 160 9.61 -31.89 -46.96
CA PHE A 160 10.34 -30.89 -47.73
C PHE A 160 9.53 -29.59 -47.63
N GLU A 161 10.23 -28.47 -47.63
CA GLU A 161 9.72 -27.09 -47.69
C GLU A 161 8.80 -26.82 -48.90
N LYS A 162 7.67 -26.15 -48.68
CA LYS A 162 7.47 -24.74 -49.10
C LYS A 162 6.14 -24.20 -48.59
#